data_AF-A0A3D1IY96-F1
#
_entry.id   AF-A0A3D1IY96-F1
#
_cell.length_a   1.000
_cell.length_b   1.000
_cell.length_c   1.000
_cell.angle_alpha   90.00
_cell.angle_beta   90.00
_cell.angle_gamma   90.00
#
_symmetry.space_group_name_H-M   'P 1'
#
loop_
_entity.id
_entity.type
_entity.pdbx_description
1 polymer ?
#
loop_
_entity_poly.entity_id
_entity_poly.type
_entity_poly.pdbx_seq_one_letter_code
_entity_poly.pdbx_strand_id
1 'polypeptide(L)'
;MQLPEAGAPFALLDDATSGGGPCSRWYTGYAGEFFRPAGMLDGLDDDLRAAWRAGLHAQIVAPYEFGEPLVGLPATPEMSSALPGHDGRLRVLLFRTMQVLTPAEVDALFDAWPEAAGTAGLFDSTASVDHDTYTHAIARIHDWIAAGDTYEVNYTYRLRMTAFGAPAALYRR
;
A
#
# COMPACT_ATOMS: atom_id res chain seq x y z
N MET A 1 -15.12 6.38 17.74
CA MET A 1 -13.70 5.99 17.56
C MET A 1 -12.81 7.20 17.76
N GLN A 2 -11.51 7.00 17.97
CA GLN A 2 -10.54 8.10 17.90
C GLN A 2 -10.35 8.48 16.42
N LEU A 3 -10.67 9.72 16.08
CA LEU A 3 -10.33 10.32 14.79
C LEU A 3 -8.81 10.45 14.65
N PRO A 4 -8.24 10.46 13.43
CA PRO A 4 -6.83 10.72 13.26
C PRO A 4 -6.50 12.15 13.72
N GLU A 5 -5.43 12.30 14.50
CA GLU A 5 -4.92 13.61 14.89
C GLU A 5 -4.33 14.32 13.67
N ALA A 6 -4.56 15.62 13.54
CA ALA A 6 -4.16 16.38 12.35
C ALA A 6 -2.64 16.31 12.12
N GLY A 7 -2.23 15.68 11.01
CA GLY A 7 -0.83 15.46 10.65
C GLY A 7 -0.15 14.27 11.33
N ALA A 8 -0.83 13.54 12.22
CA ALA A 8 -0.32 12.30 12.79
C ALA A 8 -0.51 11.12 11.83
N PRO A 9 0.46 10.20 11.68
CA PRO A 9 0.25 8.97 10.92
C PRO A 9 -0.84 8.10 11.55
N PHE A 10 -1.67 7.52 10.69
CA PHE A 10 -2.70 6.55 10.98
C PHE A 10 -2.74 5.53 9.83
N ALA A 11 -3.48 4.45 9.97
CA ALA A 11 -3.83 3.61 8.82
C ALA A 11 -5.20 2.95 8.97
N LEU A 12 -5.95 2.87 7.86
CA LEU A 12 -7.13 2.04 7.73
C LEU A 12 -6.79 0.91 6.75
N LEU A 13 -6.81 -0.34 7.21
CA LEU A 13 -6.81 -1.53 6.36
C LEU A 13 -8.24 -2.02 6.25
N ASP A 14 -8.98 -1.47 5.29
CA ASP A 14 -10.40 -1.73 5.10
C ASP A 14 -10.66 -3.03 4.32
N ASP A 15 -11.76 -3.72 4.62
CA ASP A 15 -12.23 -4.89 3.87
C ASP A 15 -13.73 -4.78 3.57
N ALA A 16 -14.01 -4.12 2.44
CA ALA A 16 -15.36 -3.99 1.88
C ALA A 16 -15.97 -5.32 1.38
N THR A 17 -15.22 -6.44 1.38
CA THR A 17 -15.70 -7.74 0.88
C THR A 17 -16.19 -8.68 1.99
N SER A 18 -16.01 -8.30 3.25
CA SER A 18 -16.29 -9.05 4.48
C SER A 18 -17.75 -9.46 4.76
N GLY A 19 -18.70 -9.11 3.90
CA GLY A 19 -20.12 -9.47 4.07
C GLY A 19 -20.78 -8.85 5.32
N GLY A 20 -20.22 -7.78 5.88
CA GLY A 20 -20.73 -7.10 7.07
C GLY A 20 -20.04 -7.46 8.39
N GLY A 21 -19.07 -8.38 8.38
CA GLY A 21 -18.31 -8.76 9.58
C GLY A 21 -17.24 -7.73 9.99
N PRO A 22 -16.82 -7.70 11.26
CA PRO A 22 -15.70 -6.87 11.71
C PRO A 22 -14.37 -7.40 11.15
N CYS A 23 -13.71 -6.61 10.32
CA CYS A 23 -12.59 -7.02 9.47
C CYS A 23 -11.58 -5.90 9.22
N SER A 24 -12.10 -4.67 9.03
CA SER A 24 -11.33 -3.47 8.77
C SER A 24 -10.52 -3.10 10.01
N ARG A 25 -9.24 -2.79 9.84
CA ARG A 25 -8.33 -2.51 10.97
C ARG A 25 -7.91 -1.04 10.97
N TRP A 26 -8.30 -0.34 12.02
CA TRP A 26 -8.03 1.08 12.25
C TRP A 26 -6.87 1.26 13.23
N TYR A 27 -5.76 1.81 12.76
CA TYR A 27 -4.52 2.00 13.50
C TYR A 27 -4.29 3.47 13.82
N THR A 28 -4.12 3.81 15.10
CA THR A 28 -3.89 5.19 15.57
C THR A 28 -2.82 5.26 16.66
N GLY A 29 -2.39 6.49 16.99
CA GLY A 29 -1.36 6.75 17.99
C GLY A 29 -0.01 6.23 17.52
N TYR A 30 0.51 6.77 16.42
CA TYR A 30 1.82 6.43 15.87
C TYR A 30 2.92 6.46 16.95
N ALA A 31 3.71 5.40 17.02
CA ALA A 31 4.74 5.17 18.02
C ALA A 31 6.17 5.18 17.44
N GLY A 32 6.29 5.28 16.11
CA GLY A 32 7.55 5.23 15.37
C GLY A 32 7.52 4.17 14.27
N GLU A 33 8.64 4.03 13.57
CA GLU A 33 8.82 3.02 12.52
C GLU A 33 10.24 2.44 12.57
N PHE A 34 10.40 1.29 11.95
CA PHE A 34 11.71 0.77 11.57
C PHE A 34 11.67 0.21 10.15
N PHE A 35 12.84 -0.01 9.55
CA PHE A 35 12.95 -0.41 8.15
C PHE A 35 13.87 -1.62 7.96
N ARG A 36 13.79 -2.21 6.77
CA ARG A 36 14.76 -3.18 6.25
C ARG A 36 15.17 -2.82 4.82
N PRO A 37 16.47 -2.94 4.47
CA PRO A 37 16.94 -2.87 3.08
C PRO A 37 16.27 -3.92 2.19
N ALA A 38 16.23 -3.68 0.88
CA ALA A 38 15.72 -4.64 -0.11
C ALA A 38 16.34 -6.04 0.10
N GLY A 39 15.50 -7.07 0.11
CA GLY A 39 15.92 -8.46 0.32
C GLY A 39 16.46 -8.84 1.71
N MET A 40 16.49 -7.93 2.69
CA MET A 40 17.03 -8.26 4.03
C MET A 40 15.92 -8.49 5.05
N LEU A 41 15.76 -9.73 5.50
CA LEU A 41 14.79 -10.11 6.55
C LEU A 41 15.42 -10.23 7.94
N ASP A 42 16.74 -10.20 8.06
CA ASP A 42 17.44 -10.43 9.33
C ASP A 42 16.99 -9.48 10.45
N GLY A 43 16.72 -10.07 11.62
CA GLY A 43 16.22 -9.38 12.81
C GLY A 43 14.80 -8.79 12.71
N LEU A 44 14.10 -8.89 11.57
CA LEU A 44 12.72 -8.37 11.42
C LEU A 44 11.80 -8.96 12.49
N ASP A 45 11.91 -10.27 12.67
CA ASP A 45 11.23 -11.05 13.71
C ASP A 45 11.48 -10.52 15.13
N ASP A 46 12.70 -10.11 15.45
CA ASP A 46 13.07 -9.70 16.81
C ASP A 46 12.63 -8.26 17.11
N ASP A 47 12.68 -7.37 16.12
CA ASP A 47 12.09 -6.03 16.21
C ASP A 47 10.56 -6.11 16.34
N LEU A 48 9.90 -6.99 15.58
CA LEU A 48 8.45 -7.25 15.71
C LEU A 48 8.10 -7.81 17.10
N ARG A 49 8.84 -8.81 17.61
CA ARG A 49 8.68 -9.34 18.97
C ARG A 49 8.97 -8.29 20.05
N ALA A 50 9.86 -7.33 19.81
CA ALA A 50 10.09 -6.22 20.72
C ALA A 50 8.90 -5.24 20.74
N ALA A 51 8.38 -4.88 19.57
CA ALA A 51 7.21 -4.02 19.43
C ALA A 51 5.96 -4.65 20.09
N TRP A 52 5.69 -5.95 19.84
CA TRP A 52 4.55 -6.65 20.46
C TRP A 52 4.68 -6.76 21.99
N ARG A 53 5.90 -6.98 22.52
CA ARG A 53 6.15 -6.94 23.98
C ARG A 53 5.93 -5.54 24.59
N ALA A 54 6.11 -4.48 23.80
CA ALA A 54 5.78 -3.12 24.19
C ALA A 54 4.27 -2.78 24.00
N GLY A 55 3.44 -3.74 23.61
CA GLY A 55 2.01 -3.54 23.36
C GLY A 55 1.70 -2.78 22.07
N LEU A 56 2.65 -2.66 21.14
CA LEU A 56 2.47 -1.94 19.88
C LEU A 56 1.91 -2.85 18.78
N HIS A 57 1.07 -2.28 17.93
CA HIS A 57 0.54 -2.92 16.74
C HIS A 57 1.37 -2.53 15.52
N ALA A 58 1.75 -3.52 14.71
CA ALA A 58 2.59 -3.32 13.53
C ALA A 58 1.77 -3.35 12.23
N GLN A 59 2.05 -2.42 11.33
CA GLN A 59 1.68 -2.47 9.93
C GLN A 59 2.94 -2.59 9.09
N ILE A 60 3.00 -3.59 8.21
CA ILE A 60 4.12 -3.80 7.29
C ILE A 60 3.75 -3.21 5.93
N VAL A 61 4.62 -2.37 5.38
CA VAL A 61 4.54 -1.84 4.03
C VAL A 61 5.79 -2.29 3.28
N ALA A 62 5.65 -3.19 2.32
CA ALA A 62 6.73 -3.69 1.50
C ALA A 62 6.48 -3.31 0.02
N PRO A 63 7.36 -2.52 -0.61
CA PRO A 63 7.29 -2.29 -2.06
C PRO A 63 7.59 -3.61 -2.81
N TYR A 64 7.11 -3.75 -4.05
CA TYR A 64 7.32 -4.98 -4.83
C TYR A 64 8.82 -5.29 -5.01
N GLU A 65 9.60 -4.23 -5.23
CA GLU A 65 11.05 -4.23 -5.41
C GLU A 65 11.83 -4.75 -4.18
N PHE A 66 11.22 -4.77 -2.98
CA PHE A 66 11.83 -5.42 -1.81
C PHE A 66 12.06 -6.92 -2.03
N GLY A 67 11.21 -7.56 -2.84
CA GLY A 67 11.25 -9.00 -3.10
C GLY A 67 12.29 -9.43 -4.13
N GLU A 68 12.79 -8.53 -4.99
CA GLU A 68 13.69 -8.88 -6.10
C GLU A 68 14.96 -9.61 -5.63
N PRO A 69 15.70 -9.13 -4.59
CA PRO A 69 16.91 -9.83 -4.16
C PRO A 69 16.61 -11.14 -3.42
N LEU A 70 15.39 -11.32 -2.86
CA LEU A 70 14.98 -12.58 -2.23
C LEU A 70 14.88 -13.73 -3.24
N VAL A 71 14.57 -13.42 -4.51
CA VAL A 71 14.50 -14.38 -5.62
C VAL A 71 15.75 -14.35 -6.50
N GLY A 72 16.82 -13.69 -6.05
CA GLY A 72 18.11 -13.61 -6.77
C GLY A 72 18.12 -12.67 -7.98
N LEU A 73 17.11 -11.80 -8.13
CA LEU A 73 17.11 -10.74 -9.13
C LEU A 73 17.91 -9.53 -8.64
N PRO A 74 18.57 -8.77 -9.54
CA PRO A 74 19.18 -7.50 -9.16
C PRO A 74 18.09 -6.51 -8.73
N ALA A 75 18.37 -5.68 -7.72
CA ALA A 75 17.47 -4.62 -7.32
C ALA A 75 17.28 -3.60 -8.47
N THR A 76 16.03 -3.33 -8.83
CA THR A 76 15.67 -2.51 -9.99
C THR A 76 16.04 -1.04 -9.78
N PRO A 77 16.78 -0.41 -10.72
CA PRO A 77 17.23 0.98 -10.58
C PRO A 77 16.12 2.04 -10.74
N GLU A 78 14.89 1.66 -11.12
CA GLU A 78 13.71 2.56 -11.14
C GLU A 78 13.13 2.88 -9.74
N MET A 79 13.92 2.73 -8.67
CA MET A 79 13.60 3.26 -7.34
C MET A 79 13.42 4.78 -7.39
N SER A 80 12.19 5.23 -7.59
CA SER A 80 11.83 6.64 -7.65
C SER A 80 11.66 7.21 -6.25
N SER A 81 12.68 7.96 -5.79
CA SER A 81 12.61 8.73 -4.54
C SER A 81 11.52 9.82 -4.53
N ALA A 82 10.85 10.06 -5.65
CA ALA A 82 9.74 11.00 -5.76
C ALA A 82 8.39 10.44 -5.25
N LEU A 83 8.26 9.13 -5.06
CA LEU A 83 7.06 8.50 -4.50
C LEU A 83 7.33 7.95 -3.09
N PRO A 84 6.55 8.34 -2.06
CA PRO A 84 6.71 7.80 -0.71
C PRO A 84 6.63 6.27 -0.70
N GLY A 85 7.64 5.61 -0.12
CA GLY A 85 7.72 4.15 -0.02
C GLY A 85 8.39 3.42 -1.20
N HIS A 86 8.64 4.09 -2.33
CA HIS A 86 9.25 3.47 -3.53
C HIS A 86 10.79 3.49 -3.53
N ASP A 87 11.40 3.20 -2.38
CA ASP A 87 12.85 3.12 -2.19
C ASP A 87 13.34 1.69 -1.90
N GLY A 88 12.57 0.67 -2.33
CA GLY A 88 12.89 -0.76 -2.18
C GLY A 88 12.91 -1.27 -0.73
N ARG A 89 12.60 -0.43 0.26
CA ARG A 89 12.71 -0.76 1.69
C ARG A 89 11.38 -1.15 2.29
N LEU A 90 11.33 -2.34 2.90
CA LEU A 90 10.25 -2.73 3.79
C LEU A 90 10.25 -1.80 5.00
N ARG A 91 9.08 -1.30 5.35
CA ARG A 91 8.81 -0.47 6.53
C ARG A 91 7.86 -1.19 7.46
N VAL A 92 8.07 -1.01 8.76
CA VAL A 92 7.13 -1.42 9.80
C VAL A 92 6.74 -0.18 10.58
N LEU A 93 5.50 0.27 10.36
CA LEU A 93 4.88 1.37 11.10
C LEU A 93 4.29 0.81 12.39
N LEU A 94 4.58 1.44 13.53
CA LEU A 94 4.12 1.01 14.85
C LEU A 94 3.07 1.96 15.41
N PHE A 95 2.01 1.41 15.98
CA PHE A 95 0.85 2.13 16.49
C PHE A 95 0.48 1.67 17.91
N ARG A 96 -0.01 2.57 18.74
CA ARG A 96 -0.45 2.27 20.12
C ARG A 96 -1.82 1.60 20.17
N THR A 97 -2.64 1.84 19.16
CA THR A 97 -4.02 1.35 19.11
C THR A 97 -4.28 0.68 17.76
N MET A 98 -4.90 -0.49 17.79
CA MET A 98 -5.55 -1.11 16.63
C MET A 98 -6.97 -1.52 17.03
N GLN A 99 -7.97 -1.02 16.30
CA GLN A 99 -9.37 -1.41 16.46
C GLN A 99 -9.80 -2.22 15.23
N VAL A 100 -10.49 -3.35 15.43
CA VAL A 100 -11.19 -4.03 14.35
C VAL A 100 -12.59 -3.45 14.26
N LEU A 101 -12.98 -2.98 13.09
CA LEU A 101 -14.22 -2.27 12.80
C LEU A 101 -15.11 -3.10 11.87
N THR A 102 -16.42 -3.02 12.11
CA THR A 102 -17.46 -3.38 11.13
C THR A 102 -17.58 -2.31 10.03
N PRO A 103 -18.17 -2.61 8.86
CA PRO A 103 -18.41 -1.60 7.83
C PRO A 103 -19.21 -0.39 8.33
N ALA A 104 -20.22 -0.60 9.17
CA ALA A 104 -21.01 0.49 9.77
C ALA A 104 -20.18 1.38 10.73
N GLU A 105 -19.13 0.85 11.34
CA GLU A 105 -18.19 1.63 12.14
C GLU A 105 -17.17 2.39 11.26
N VAL A 106 -16.81 1.84 10.10
CA VAL A 106 -16.02 2.56 9.09
C VAL A 106 -16.83 3.73 8.51
N ASP A 107 -18.11 3.51 8.16
CA ASP A 107 -19.02 4.58 7.72
C ASP A 107 -19.13 5.69 8.79
N ALA A 108 -19.37 5.31 10.05
CA ALA A 108 -19.46 6.25 11.17
C ALA A 108 -18.12 6.99 11.46
N LEU A 109 -16.97 6.36 11.17
CA LEU A 109 -15.66 7.02 11.23
C LEU A 109 -15.55 8.09 10.15
N PHE A 110 -15.95 7.79 8.91
CA PHE A 110 -15.93 8.73 7.78
C PHE A 110 -16.98 9.84 7.88
N ASP A 111 -18.12 9.61 8.55
CA ASP A 111 -19.09 10.67 8.88
C ASP A 111 -18.59 11.62 9.96
N ALA A 112 -17.83 11.12 10.93
CA ALA A 112 -17.26 11.93 11.99
C ALA A 112 -15.99 12.71 11.58
N TRP A 113 -15.39 12.40 10.41
CA TRP A 113 -14.10 12.92 9.97
C TRP A 113 -14.26 14.14 9.03
N PRO A 114 -13.93 15.38 9.46
CA PRO A 114 -14.22 16.59 8.68
C PRO A 114 -13.56 16.62 7.30
N GLU A 115 -12.31 16.17 7.18
CA GLU A 115 -11.58 16.11 5.90
C GLU A 115 -12.20 15.13 4.91
N ALA A 116 -13.00 14.15 5.37
CA ALA A 116 -13.69 13.20 4.50
C ALA A 116 -15.01 13.75 3.90
N ALA A 117 -15.52 14.87 4.41
CA ALA A 117 -16.78 15.47 3.94
C ALA A 117 -16.63 16.39 2.70
N GLY A 118 -15.40 16.64 2.25
CA GLY A 118 -15.12 17.54 1.13
C GLY A 118 -15.41 16.95 -0.26
N THR A 119 -15.46 17.80 -1.28
CA THR A 119 -15.45 17.33 -2.67
C THR A 119 -14.04 16.88 -3.06
N ALA A 120 -13.93 15.66 -3.58
CA ALA A 120 -12.69 15.10 -4.11
C ALA A 120 -12.95 14.36 -5.43
N GLY A 121 -11.90 14.17 -6.23
CA GLY A 121 -11.99 13.46 -7.50
C GLY A 121 -10.66 13.32 -8.24
N LEU A 122 -10.72 12.57 -9.34
CA LEU A 122 -9.60 12.27 -10.24
C LEU A 122 -9.97 12.73 -11.66
N PHE A 123 -9.00 13.31 -12.37
CA PHE A 123 -9.14 13.75 -13.76
C PHE A 123 -7.79 13.63 -14.51
N ASP A 124 -7.76 14.01 -15.80
CA ASP A 124 -6.58 13.93 -16.68
C ASP A 124 -5.90 12.55 -16.75
N SER A 125 -6.70 11.47 -16.76
CA SER A 125 -6.20 10.10 -16.84
C SER A 125 -5.37 9.85 -18.09
N THR A 126 -4.10 9.52 -17.89
CA THR A 126 -3.10 9.28 -18.94
C THR A 126 -2.34 7.99 -18.66
N ALA A 127 -2.33 7.05 -19.60
CA ALA A 127 -1.54 5.82 -19.49
C ALA A 127 -0.03 6.08 -19.59
N SER A 128 0.78 5.29 -18.89
CA SER A 128 2.24 5.38 -18.97
C SER A 128 2.86 4.74 -20.22
N VAL A 129 2.05 4.08 -21.03
CA VAL A 129 2.40 3.43 -22.30
C VAL A 129 1.31 3.72 -23.33
N ASP A 130 1.67 3.75 -24.61
CA ASP A 130 0.73 3.80 -25.71
C ASP A 130 0.29 2.40 -26.17
N HIS A 131 -0.62 2.35 -27.14
CA HIS A 131 -1.20 1.10 -27.66
C HIS A 131 -0.16 0.20 -28.34
N ASP A 132 0.79 0.78 -29.06
CA ASP A 132 1.79 0.04 -29.82
C ASP A 132 2.83 -0.58 -28.87
N THR A 133 3.28 0.20 -27.88
CA THR A 133 4.15 -0.27 -26.78
C THR A 133 3.49 -1.40 -25.99
N TYR A 134 2.20 -1.25 -25.65
CA TYR A 134 1.43 -2.29 -24.97
C TYR A 134 1.36 -3.57 -25.83
N THR A 135 0.94 -3.45 -27.09
CA THR A 135 0.76 -4.60 -27.98
C THR A 135 2.08 -5.33 -28.23
N HIS A 136 3.19 -4.59 -28.37
CA HIS A 136 4.53 -5.18 -28.50
C HIS A 136 4.97 -5.91 -27.23
N ALA A 137 4.69 -5.37 -26.04
CA ALA A 137 4.99 -6.03 -24.78
C ALA A 137 4.20 -7.34 -24.60
N ILE A 138 2.92 -7.36 -24.96
CA ILE A 138 2.08 -8.58 -24.92
C ILE A 138 2.56 -9.62 -25.94
N ALA A 139 2.91 -9.22 -27.17
CA ALA A 139 3.46 -10.14 -28.16
C ALA A 139 4.72 -10.85 -27.65
N ARG A 140 5.67 -10.09 -27.07
CA ARG A 140 6.89 -10.65 -26.48
C ARG A 140 6.63 -11.59 -25.30
N ILE A 141 5.59 -11.32 -24.51
CA ILE A 141 5.15 -12.24 -23.43
C ILE A 141 4.61 -13.55 -24.02
N HIS A 142 3.82 -13.50 -25.09
CA HIS A 142 3.37 -14.71 -25.78
C HIS A 142 4.53 -15.50 -26.39
N ASP A 143 5.56 -14.83 -26.92
CA ASP A 143 6.77 -15.50 -27.44
C ASP A 143 7.50 -16.28 -26.33
N TRP A 144 7.70 -15.68 -25.14
CA TRP A 144 8.27 -16.35 -23.97
C TRP A 144 7.43 -17.56 -23.50
N ILE A 145 6.11 -17.43 -23.50
CA ILE A 145 5.21 -18.53 -23.12
C ILE A 145 5.25 -19.66 -24.17
N ALA A 146 5.29 -19.33 -25.46
CA ALA A 146 5.39 -20.30 -26.55
C ALA A 146 6.75 -21.01 -26.61
N ALA A 147 7.83 -20.34 -26.21
CA ALA A 147 9.16 -20.93 -26.03
C ALA A 147 9.26 -21.85 -24.80
N GLY A 148 8.35 -21.71 -23.83
CA GLY A 148 8.35 -22.45 -22.57
C GLY A 148 9.19 -21.80 -21.46
N ASP A 149 9.57 -20.53 -21.61
CA ASP A 149 10.36 -19.78 -20.60
C ASP A 149 9.54 -19.49 -19.33
N THR A 150 8.22 -19.31 -19.49
CA THR A 150 7.25 -19.13 -18.38
C THR A 150 5.87 -19.63 -18.81
N TYR A 151 4.95 -19.80 -17.85
CA TYR A 151 3.54 -20.09 -18.13
C TYR A 151 2.65 -18.85 -18.08
N GLU A 152 3.07 -17.79 -17.39
CA GLU A 152 2.29 -16.56 -17.16
C GLU A 152 3.22 -15.37 -16.89
N VAL A 153 2.80 -14.16 -17.26
CA VAL A 153 3.42 -12.89 -16.86
C VAL A 153 2.32 -11.88 -16.53
N ASN A 154 2.26 -11.41 -15.29
CA ASN A 154 1.34 -10.35 -14.87
C ASN A 154 1.87 -8.97 -15.29
N TYR A 155 1.61 -8.60 -16.54
CA TYR A 155 2.02 -7.30 -17.10
C TYR A 155 1.05 -6.19 -16.67
N THR A 156 1.61 -5.08 -16.18
CA THR A 156 0.85 -3.90 -15.75
C THR A 156 1.48 -2.62 -16.29
N TYR A 157 0.68 -1.56 -16.39
CA TYR A 157 1.15 -0.20 -16.69
C TYR A 157 0.44 0.80 -15.76
N ARG A 158 1.03 1.99 -15.59
CA ARG A 158 0.55 3.00 -14.64
C ARG A 158 -0.46 3.92 -15.32
N LEU A 159 -1.60 4.20 -14.68
CA LEU A 159 -2.42 5.37 -15.00
C LEU A 159 -1.97 6.54 -14.13
N ARG A 160 -1.65 7.66 -14.75
CA ARG A 160 -1.37 8.93 -14.09
C ARG A 160 -2.65 9.78 -14.14
N MET A 161 -3.03 10.37 -13.02
CA MET A 161 -4.23 11.21 -12.89
C MET A 161 -3.90 12.41 -12.02
N THR A 162 -4.57 13.53 -12.25
CA THR A 162 -4.57 14.68 -11.34
C THR A 162 -5.66 14.45 -10.29
N ALA A 163 -5.30 14.56 -9.01
CA ALA A 163 -6.22 14.44 -7.89
C ALA A 163 -6.53 15.82 -7.27
N PHE A 164 -7.76 15.99 -6.79
CA PHE A 164 -8.14 17.14 -5.97
C PHE A 164 -8.99 16.70 -4.77
N GLY A 165 -9.05 17.56 -3.74
CA GLY A 165 -9.68 17.25 -2.46
C GLY A 165 -8.76 16.49 -1.50
N ALA A 166 -9.26 16.16 -0.31
CA ALA A 166 -8.51 15.40 0.67
C ALA A 166 -8.49 13.89 0.33
N PRO A 167 -7.40 13.15 0.62
CA PRO A 167 -7.34 11.71 0.36
C PRO A 167 -8.47 10.91 1.03
N ALA A 168 -8.91 11.28 2.23
CA ALA A 168 -10.03 10.65 2.93
C ALA A 168 -11.37 10.86 2.20
N ALA A 169 -11.60 12.07 1.65
CA ALA A 169 -12.77 12.38 0.84
C ALA A 169 -12.75 11.71 -0.54
N LEU A 170 -11.56 11.40 -1.07
CA LEU A 170 -11.43 10.60 -2.30
C LEU A 170 -11.69 9.12 -2.03
N TYR A 171 -11.13 8.58 -0.95
CA TYR A 171 -11.29 7.18 -0.53
C TYR A 171 -12.76 6.80 -0.28
N ARG A 172 -13.55 7.73 0.25
CA ARG A 172 -14.97 7.52 0.60
C ARG A 172 -15.91 7.32 -0.63
N ARG A 173 -15.44 7.51 -1.87
CA ARG A 173 -16.30 7.57 -3.08
C ARG A 173 -16.40 6.24 -3.81
#